data_AF-A0A2N1MK13-F1
#
_entry.id   AF-A0A2N1MK13-F1
#
_cell.length_a   1.000
_cell.length_b   1.000
_cell.length_c   1.000
_cell.angle_alpha   90.00
_cell.angle_beta   90.00
_cell.angle_gamma   90.00
#
_symmetry.space_group_name_H-M   'P 1'
#
loop_
_entity.id
_entity.type
_entity.pdbx_description
1 polymer ?
#
loop_
_entity_poly.entity_id
_entity_poly.type
_entity_poly.pdbx_seq_one_letter_code
_entity_poly.pdbx_strand_id
1 'polypeptide(L)'
;MPTRRKPKTNNFKLILEQLLEKYDLSVESTPEQLSEHNKELDASLQDQNARKCVKDLLTRRKYSKEKKVALLPDKRKEKLTIEKRAEYCAKTGNKWDIFRHYMELGPKNNNKKEAIASASRQYQFREKLAKAGVDPDIINTYAKDPDLIRRSNKAQKEHRELRELFDEN
;
A
#
# COMPACT_ATOMS: atom_id res chain seq x y z
N MET A 1 -0.05 38.62 -33.14
CA MET A 1 -1.02 37.88 -32.30
C MET A 1 -0.29 37.28 -31.11
N PRO A 2 -0.52 37.73 -29.86
CA PRO A 2 0.14 37.12 -28.72
C PRO A 2 -0.55 35.78 -28.41
N THR A 3 0.19 34.68 -28.55
CA THR A 3 -0.26 33.36 -28.09
C THR A 3 -0.47 33.42 -26.58
N ARG A 4 -1.74 33.40 -26.14
CA ARG A 4 -2.11 33.12 -24.74
C ARG A 4 -1.52 31.76 -24.36
N ARG A 5 -0.37 31.76 -23.69
CA ARG A 5 0.09 30.57 -22.96
C ARG A 5 -0.92 30.37 -21.82
N LYS A 6 -1.74 29.31 -21.92
CA LYS A 6 -2.58 28.84 -20.80
C LYS A 6 -1.66 28.63 -19.58
N PRO A 7 -2.00 29.14 -18.40
CA PRO A 7 -1.14 28.95 -17.26
C PRO A 7 -1.12 27.44 -16.93
N LYS A 8 0.09 26.89 -16.87
CA LYS A 8 0.36 25.54 -16.38
C LYS A 8 0.23 25.57 -14.84
N THR A 9 -0.96 25.92 -14.36
CA THR A 9 -1.27 26.01 -12.94
C THR A 9 -1.43 24.58 -12.43
N ASN A 10 -0.69 24.22 -11.38
CA ASN A 10 -0.76 22.90 -10.77
C ASN A 10 -2.22 22.51 -10.45
N ASN A 11 -2.82 21.69 -11.32
CA ASN A 11 -4.23 21.30 -11.30
C ASN A 11 -4.70 20.84 -9.91
N PHE A 12 -3.80 20.20 -9.15
CA PHE A 12 -4.08 19.67 -7.81
C PHE A 12 -4.37 20.72 -6.75
N LYS A 13 -3.79 21.93 -6.86
CA LYS A 13 -4.10 23.03 -5.94
C LYS A 13 -5.55 23.48 -6.15
N LEU A 14 -5.96 23.64 -7.42
CA LEU A 14 -7.32 24.03 -7.78
C LEU A 14 -8.33 22.97 -7.36
N ILE A 15 -8.03 21.68 -7.57
CA ILE A 15 -8.88 20.57 -7.12
C ILE A 15 -9.11 20.63 -5.61
N LEU A 16 -8.05 20.83 -4.82
CA LEU A 16 -8.19 20.97 -3.36
C LEU A 16 -9.01 22.20 -2.99
N GLU A 17 -8.75 23.36 -3.63
CA GLU A 17 -9.46 24.61 -3.33
C GLU A 17 -10.95 24.51 -3.66
N GLN A 18 -11.30 23.97 -4.83
CA GLN A 18 -12.69 23.76 -5.25
C GLN A 18 -13.44 22.83 -4.29
N LEU A 19 -12.80 21.75 -3.83
CA LEU A 19 -13.42 20.84 -2.89
C LEU A 19 -13.62 21.49 -1.52
N LEU A 20 -12.65 22.28 -1.05
CA LEU A 20 -12.77 22.99 0.23
C LEU A 20 -13.87 24.06 0.18
N GLU A 21 -13.94 24.83 -0.91
CA GLU A 21 -14.96 25.86 -1.11
C GLU A 21 -16.37 25.26 -1.27
N LYS A 22 -16.51 24.18 -2.03
CA LYS A 22 -17.80 23.51 -2.28
C LYS A 22 -18.46 23.00 -1.00
N TYR A 23 -17.68 22.63 0.01
CA TYR A 23 -18.17 22.02 1.25
C TYR A 23 -17.89 22.89 2.49
N ASP A 24 -17.54 24.17 2.30
CA ASP A 24 -17.21 25.11 3.37
C ASP A 24 -16.16 24.57 4.37
N LEU A 25 -15.20 23.80 3.86
CA LEU A 25 -14.16 23.15 4.64
C LEU A 25 -12.97 24.08 4.84
N SER A 26 -12.43 24.09 6.05
CA SER A 26 -11.29 24.92 6.41
C SER A 26 -10.35 24.19 7.36
N VAL A 27 -9.34 24.91 7.87
CA VAL A 27 -8.45 24.39 8.90
C VAL A 27 -9.20 24.14 10.21
N GLU A 28 -10.32 24.81 10.45
CA GLU A 28 -11.14 24.68 11.65
C GLU A 28 -12.07 23.46 11.62
N SER A 29 -12.45 22.99 10.43
CA SER A 29 -13.32 21.82 10.25
C SER A 29 -12.82 20.59 11.01
N THR A 30 -13.73 19.80 11.57
CA THR A 30 -13.36 18.60 12.32
C THR A 30 -12.82 17.51 11.38
N PRO A 31 -12.02 16.55 11.87
CA PRO A 31 -11.60 15.41 11.07
C PRO A 31 -12.78 14.65 10.44
N GLU A 32 -13.92 14.54 11.14
CA GLU A 32 -15.11 13.86 10.66
C GLU A 32 -15.69 14.54 9.41
N GLN A 33 -15.88 15.87 9.48
CA GLN A 33 -16.34 16.69 8.34
C GLN A 33 -15.40 16.59 7.14
N LEU A 34 -14.08 16.59 7.39
CA LEU A 34 -13.08 16.43 6.33
C LEU A 34 -13.10 15.01 5.73
N SER A 35 -13.39 13.99 6.54
CA SER A 35 -13.41 12.60 6.09
C SER A 35 -14.60 12.27 5.19
N GLU A 36 -15.71 13.00 5.34
CA GLU A 36 -16.92 12.80 4.53
C GLU A 36 -16.66 12.97 3.03
N HIS A 37 -15.80 13.92 2.68
CA HIS A 37 -15.48 14.26 1.29
C HIS A 37 -14.16 13.66 0.79
N ASN A 38 -13.54 12.76 1.57
CA ASN A 38 -12.25 12.18 1.18
C ASN A 38 -12.33 11.33 -0.08
N LYS A 39 -13.46 10.65 -0.34
CA LYS A 39 -13.65 9.80 -1.53
C LYS A 39 -13.68 10.62 -2.82
N GLU A 40 -14.30 11.81 -2.78
CA GLU A 40 -14.36 12.72 -3.91
C GLU A 40 -12.99 13.32 -4.22
N LEU A 41 -12.25 13.73 -3.18
CA LEU A 41 -10.88 14.19 -3.35
C LEU A 41 -9.98 13.06 -3.88
N ASP A 42 -10.13 11.85 -3.35
CA ASP A 42 -9.33 10.69 -3.75
C ASP A 42 -9.59 10.28 -5.21
N ALA A 43 -10.84 10.31 -5.67
CA ALA A 43 -11.21 10.06 -7.06
C ALA A 43 -10.61 11.09 -8.03
N SER A 44 -10.48 12.33 -7.56
CA SER A 44 -9.87 13.43 -8.34
C SER A 44 -8.33 13.36 -8.37
N LEU A 45 -7.71 12.56 -7.49
CA LEU A 45 -6.26 12.40 -7.36
C LEU A 45 -5.83 10.99 -7.79
N GLN A 46 -5.86 10.75 -9.09
CA GLN A 46 -5.50 9.46 -9.70
C GLN A 46 -4.01 9.09 -9.58
N ASP A 47 -3.11 10.09 -9.48
CA ASP A 47 -1.66 9.87 -9.38
C ASP A 47 -1.12 10.05 -7.95
N GLN A 48 -0.07 9.30 -7.61
CA GLN A 48 0.61 9.40 -6.33
C GLN A 48 1.34 10.75 -6.15
N ASN A 49 1.89 11.35 -7.21
CA ASN A 49 2.51 12.67 -7.10
C ASN A 49 1.46 13.74 -6.81
N ALA A 50 0.25 13.61 -7.38
CA ALA A 50 -0.88 14.47 -7.08
C ALA A 50 -1.20 14.45 -5.58
N ARG A 51 -1.30 13.25 -4.98
CA ARG A 51 -1.52 13.07 -3.54
C ARG A 51 -0.41 13.70 -2.70
N LYS A 52 0.86 13.53 -3.12
CA LYS A 52 2.00 14.15 -2.44
C LYS A 52 1.90 15.68 -2.47
N CYS A 53 1.61 16.27 -3.64
CA CYS A 53 1.44 17.71 -3.78
C CYS A 53 0.32 18.26 -2.88
N VAL A 54 -0.84 17.60 -2.85
CA VAL A 54 -1.96 18.03 -1.99
C VAL A 54 -1.60 17.90 -0.50
N LYS A 55 -0.91 16.84 -0.10
CA LYS A 55 -0.44 16.66 1.28
C LYS A 55 0.55 17.74 1.71
N ASP A 56 1.43 18.16 0.81
CA ASP A 56 2.36 19.26 1.04
C ASP A 56 1.61 20.61 1.16
N LEU A 57 0.57 20.83 0.33
CA LEU A 57 -0.30 22.00 0.42
C LEU A 57 -1.04 22.07 1.76
N LEU A 58 -1.63 20.96 2.21
CA LEU A 58 -2.30 20.90 3.52
C LEU A 58 -1.33 21.20 4.67
N THR A 59 -0.07 20.76 4.54
CA THR A 59 0.97 21.06 5.53
C THR A 59 1.31 22.55 5.55
N ARG A 60 1.42 23.19 4.38
CA ARG A 60 1.62 24.66 4.28
C ARG A 60 0.44 25.44 4.86
N ARG A 61 -0.79 24.91 4.75
CA ARG A 61 -2.01 25.46 5.34
C ARG A 61 -2.19 25.14 6.82
N LYS A 62 -1.18 24.55 7.49
CA LYS A 62 -1.19 24.24 8.92
C LYS A 62 -2.28 23.24 9.37
N TYR A 63 -2.76 22.39 8.47
CA TYR A 63 -3.62 21.27 8.89
C TYR A 63 -2.85 20.32 9.81
N SER A 64 -3.51 19.89 10.90
CA SER A 64 -2.98 18.89 11.83
C SER A 64 -2.75 17.54 11.14
N LYS A 65 -1.97 16.65 11.77
CA LYS A 65 -1.73 15.30 11.22
C LYS A 65 -3.03 14.52 11.03
N GLU A 66 -3.93 14.61 11.99
CA GLU A 66 -5.24 13.92 11.97
C GLU A 66 -6.11 14.44 10.83
N LYS A 67 -6.27 15.76 10.70
CA LYS A 67 -7.07 16.37 9.64
C LYS A 67 -6.52 16.03 8.23
N LYS A 68 -5.20 15.95 8.09
CA LYS A 68 -4.56 15.49 6.84
C LYS A 68 -4.88 14.04 6.51
N VAL A 69 -4.89 13.16 7.52
CA VAL A 69 -5.23 11.74 7.34
C VAL A 69 -6.73 11.57 7.05
N ALA A 70 -7.59 12.39 7.65
CA ALA A 70 -9.02 12.35 7.39
C ALA A 70 -9.36 12.71 5.93
N LEU A 71 -8.79 13.82 5.44
CA LEU A 71 -9.05 14.33 4.08
C LEU A 71 -8.30 13.53 3.00
N LEU A 72 -7.09 13.05 3.31
CA LEU A 72 -6.26 12.22 2.44
C LEU A 72 -5.78 10.96 3.19
N PRO A 73 -6.64 9.94 3.33
CA PRO A 73 -6.28 8.72 4.01
C PRO A 73 -5.11 8.03 3.30
N ASP A 74 -4.13 7.62 4.10
CA ASP A 74 -3.01 6.83 3.61
C ASP A 74 -3.46 5.38 3.41
N LYS A 75 -3.95 5.07 2.21
CA LYS A 75 -4.38 3.71 1.82
C LYS A 75 -3.29 2.65 1.99
N ARG A 76 -2.02 3.05 2.13
CA ARG A 76 -0.91 2.13 2.43
C ARG A 76 -0.95 1.59 3.86
N LYS A 77 -1.62 2.30 4.77
CA LYS A 77 -1.78 1.90 6.17
C LYS A 77 -3.05 1.10 6.44
N GLU A 78 -3.93 1.00 5.45
CA GLU A 78 -5.07 0.11 5.53
C GLU A 78 -4.53 -1.34 5.61
N LYS A 79 -5.01 -2.11 6.59
CA LYS A 79 -4.67 -3.54 6.69
C LYS A 79 -5.35 -4.28 5.54
N LEU A 80 -4.74 -4.22 4.37
CA LEU A 80 -5.22 -4.93 3.19
C LEU A 80 -4.96 -6.42 3.36
N THR A 81 -5.97 -7.22 3.03
CA THR A 81 -5.82 -8.67 2.84
C THR A 81 -4.83 -8.95 1.72
N ILE A 82 -4.25 -10.15 1.69
CA ILE A 82 -3.31 -10.59 0.65
C ILE A 82 -3.93 -10.44 -0.76
N GLU A 83 -5.22 -10.72 -0.89
CA GLU A 83 -5.97 -10.58 -2.13
C GLU A 83 -6.13 -9.13 -2.57
N LYS A 84 -6.58 -8.23 -1.67
CA LYS A 84 -6.68 -6.79 -1.99
C LYS A 84 -5.33 -6.18 -2.38
N ARG A 85 -4.24 -6.63 -1.75
CA ARG A 85 -2.87 -6.22 -2.12
C ARG A 85 -2.53 -6.65 -3.55
N ALA A 86 -2.89 -7.88 -3.93
CA ALA A 86 -2.59 -8.40 -5.27
C ALA A 86 -3.41 -7.69 -6.35
N GLU A 87 -4.71 -7.47 -6.12
CA GLU A 87 -5.56 -6.68 -7.01
C GLU A 87 -5.05 -5.25 -7.19
N TYR A 88 -4.61 -4.61 -6.11
CA TYR A 88 -4.00 -3.28 -6.17
C TYR A 88 -2.74 -3.28 -7.04
N CYS A 89 -1.84 -4.23 -6.82
CA CYS A 89 -0.59 -4.34 -7.59
C CYS A 89 -0.85 -4.61 -9.08
N ALA A 90 -1.85 -5.43 -9.41
CA ALA A 90 -2.24 -5.68 -10.80
C ALA A 90 -2.79 -4.41 -11.48
N LYS A 91 -3.59 -3.62 -10.76
CA LYS A 91 -4.14 -2.35 -11.27
C LYS A 91 -3.08 -1.29 -11.48
N THR A 92 -2.10 -1.18 -10.58
CA THR A 92 -1.06 -0.15 -10.69
C THR A 92 0.09 -0.53 -11.61
N GLY A 93 0.34 -1.82 -11.82
CA GLY A 93 1.47 -2.32 -12.60
C GLY A 93 2.85 -1.92 -12.03
N ASN A 94 2.89 -1.37 -10.81
CA ASN A 94 4.11 -0.81 -10.24
C ASN A 94 4.90 -1.88 -9.48
N LYS A 95 6.07 -2.21 -10.02
CA LYS A 95 7.00 -3.21 -9.47
C LYS A 95 7.41 -2.89 -8.02
N TRP A 96 7.54 -1.61 -7.66
CA TRP A 96 7.89 -1.18 -6.30
C TRP A 96 6.76 -1.40 -5.29
N ASP A 97 5.51 -1.34 -5.73
CA ASP A 97 4.37 -1.62 -4.85
C ASP A 97 4.27 -3.13 -4.56
N ILE A 98 4.56 -3.98 -5.55
CA ILE A 98 4.69 -5.44 -5.36
C ILE A 98 5.76 -5.75 -4.31
N PHE A 99 6.97 -5.21 -4.50
CA PHE A 99 8.08 -5.42 -3.56
C PHE A 99 7.72 -4.95 -2.14
N ARG A 100 7.13 -3.76 -2.01
CA ARG A 100 6.73 -3.23 -0.69
C ARG A 100 5.72 -4.14 0.00
N HIS A 101 4.65 -4.54 -0.70
CA HIS A 101 3.63 -5.39 -0.12
C HIS A 101 4.17 -6.79 0.22
N TYR A 102 5.11 -7.30 -0.56
CA TYR A 102 5.83 -8.54 -0.25
C TYR A 102 6.64 -8.44 1.05
N MET A 103 7.40 -7.36 1.22
CA MET A 103 8.20 -7.14 2.44
C MET A 103 7.33 -6.99 3.69
N GLU A 104 6.18 -6.31 3.58
CA GLU A 104 5.22 -6.19 4.68
C GLU A 104 4.62 -7.54 5.12
N LEU A 105 4.61 -8.55 4.24
CA LEU A 105 4.15 -9.91 4.55
C LEU A 105 5.26 -10.81 5.14
N GLY A 106 6.50 -10.31 5.18
CA GLY A 106 7.68 -11.00 5.69
C GLY A 106 7.62 -11.33 7.20
N PRO A 107 8.69 -11.95 7.72
CA PRO A 107 8.76 -12.35 9.11
C PRO A 107 8.81 -11.13 10.03
N LYS A 108 7.98 -11.13 11.08
CA LYS A 108 8.00 -10.08 12.12
C LYS A 108 9.13 -10.25 13.12
N ASN A 109 9.62 -11.48 13.27
CA ASN A 109 10.73 -11.86 14.15
C ASN A 109 11.45 -13.09 13.57
N ASN A 110 12.56 -13.47 14.19
CA ASN A 110 13.42 -14.54 13.70
C ASN A 110 12.97 -15.95 14.16
N ASN A 111 11.78 -16.10 14.74
CA ASN A 111 11.33 -17.38 15.27
C ASN A 111 10.98 -18.35 14.13
N LYS A 112 11.28 -19.64 14.31
CA LYS A 112 11.02 -20.69 13.31
C LYS A 112 9.55 -20.71 12.84
N LYS A 113 8.60 -20.64 13.78
CA LYS A 113 7.16 -20.59 13.46
C LYS A 113 6.78 -19.37 12.61
N GLU A 114 7.37 -18.21 12.90
CA GLU A 114 7.12 -16.98 12.14
C GLU A 114 7.78 -17.02 10.75
N ALA A 115 8.96 -17.64 10.61
CA ALA A 115 9.59 -17.88 9.31
C ALA A 115 8.69 -18.74 8.40
N ILE A 116 8.08 -19.80 8.95
CA ILE A 116 7.13 -20.65 8.21
C ILE A 116 5.86 -19.87 7.83
N ALA A 117 5.27 -19.16 8.80
CA ALA A 117 4.05 -18.40 8.56
C ALA A 117 4.26 -17.27 7.53
N SER A 118 5.38 -16.54 7.62
CA SER A 118 5.72 -15.48 6.67
C SER A 118 6.00 -16.00 5.26
N ALA A 119 6.76 -17.10 5.13
CA ALA A 119 6.96 -17.76 3.84
C ALA A 119 5.62 -18.19 3.21
N SER A 120 4.68 -18.71 4.02
CA SER A 120 3.33 -19.03 3.56
C SER A 120 2.55 -17.80 3.07
N ARG A 121 2.54 -16.70 3.84
CA ARG A 121 1.89 -15.44 3.43
C ARG A 121 2.45 -14.90 2.12
N GLN A 122 3.78 -14.91 1.98
CA GLN A 122 4.46 -14.44 0.78
C GLN A 122 4.20 -15.34 -0.43
N TYR A 123 4.14 -16.66 -0.23
CA TYR A 123 3.76 -17.61 -1.27
C TYR A 123 2.32 -17.37 -1.77
N GLN A 124 1.35 -17.27 -0.84
CA GLN A 124 -0.04 -16.97 -1.18
C GLN A 124 -0.19 -15.65 -1.94
N PHE A 125 0.62 -14.64 -1.58
CA PHE A 125 0.63 -13.36 -2.28
C PHE A 125 1.07 -13.51 -3.74
N ARG A 126 2.11 -14.30 -4.03
CA ARG A 126 2.55 -14.60 -5.40
C ARG A 126 1.46 -15.28 -6.22
N GLU A 127 0.76 -16.26 -5.63
CA GLU A 127 -0.36 -16.93 -6.30
C GLU A 127 -1.49 -15.96 -6.62
N LYS A 128 -1.81 -15.05 -5.69
CA LYS A 128 -2.83 -14.02 -5.92
C LYS A 128 -2.41 -13.00 -6.97
N LEU A 129 -1.13 -12.61 -7.03
CA LEU A 129 -0.59 -11.73 -8.09
C LEU A 129 -0.72 -12.39 -9.47
N ALA A 130 -0.36 -13.66 -9.59
CA ALA A 130 -0.52 -14.41 -10.84
C ALA A 130 -1.98 -14.50 -11.27
N LYS A 131 -2.89 -14.81 -10.34
CA LYS A 131 -4.35 -14.81 -10.58
C LYS A 131 -4.88 -13.44 -10.99
N ALA A 132 -4.29 -12.37 -10.47
CA ALA A 132 -4.65 -10.99 -10.83
C ALA A 132 -4.04 -10.52 -12.16
N GLY A 133 -3.29 -11.37 -12.87
CA GLY A 133 -2.74 -11.08 -14.19
C GLY A 133 -1.39 -10.35 -14.18
N VAL A 134 -0.66 -10.34 -13.06
CA VAL A 134 0.69 -9.76 -13.00
C VAL A 134 1.67 -10.68 -13.72
N ASP A 135 2.55 -10.08 -14.52
CA ASP A 135 3.59 -10.77 -15.28
C ASP A 135 4.46 -11.67 -14.36
N PRO A 136 4.63 -12.97 -14.69
CA PRO A 136 5.43 -13.91 -13.93
C PRO A 136 6.88 -13.47 -13.67
N ASP A 137 7.53 -12.77 -14.61
CA ASP A 137 8.90 -12.28 -14.47
C ASP A 137 8.97 -11.17 -13.42
N ILE A 138 7.95 -10.32 -13.35
CA ILE A 138 7.82 -9.30 -12.30
C ILE A 138 7.64 -9.98 -10.94
N ILE A 139 6.75 -10.97 -10.84
CA ILE A 139 6.52 -11.72 -9.60
C ILE A 139 7.81 -12.38 -9.12
N ASN A 140 8.51 -13.07 -10.02
CA ASN A 140 9.73 -13.79 -9.68
C ASN A 140 10.89 -12.87 -9.28
N THR A 141 10.91 -11.64 -9.79
CA THR A 141 11.93 -10.65 -9.45
C THR A 141 11.64 -9.93 -8.14
N TYR A 142 10.39 -9.49 -7.92
CA TYR A 142 10.04 -8.55 -6.84
C TYR A 142 9.28 -9.18 -5.68
N ALA A 143 8.77 -10.40 -5.83
CA ALA A 143 8.04 -11.12 -4.79
C ALA A 143 8.71 -12.46 -4.48
N LYS A 144 10.04 -12.46 -4.28
CA LYS A 144 10.83 -13.66 -3.99
C LYS A 144 11.96 -13.36 -3.01
N ASP A 145 12.07 -14.17 -1.96
CA ASP A 145 13.12 -14.11 -0.93
C ASP A 145 13.71 -15.52 -0.74
N PRO A 146 14.83 -15.83 -1.42
CA PRO A 146 15.47 -17.13 -1.32
C PRO A 146 15.89 -17.49 0.10
N ASP A 147 16.27 -16.51 0.91
CA ASP A 147 16.74 -16.73 2.27
C ASP A 147 15.62 -17.11 3.21
N LEU A 148 14.47 -16.44 3.12
CA LEU A 148 13.30 -16.80 3.91
C LEU A 148 12.79 -18.20 3.54
N ILE A 149 12.74 -18.52 2.24
CA ILE A 149 12.35 -19.85 1.76
C ILE A 149 13.26 -20.92 2.36
N ARG A 150 14.58 -20.71 2.30
CA ARG A 150 15.57 -21.62 2.89
C ARG A 150 15.35 -21.81 4.38
N ARG A 151 15.16 -20.72 5.13
CA ARG A 151 14.91 -20.77 6.60
C ARG A 151 13.61 -21.49 6.93
N SER A 152 12.54 -21.23 6.19
CA SER A 152 11.24 -21.89 6.36
C SER A 152 11.36 -23.39 6.11
N ASN A 153 11.97 -23.80 5.00
CA ASN A 153 12.11 -25.22 4.65
C ASN A 153 12.94 -25.97 5.71
N LYS A 154 14.03 -25.36 6.19
CA LYS A 154 14.82 -25.92 7.30
C LYS A 154 13.98 -26.11 8.56
N ALA A 155 13.23 -25.08 8.95
CA ALA A 155 12.37 -25.14 10.14
C ALA A 155 11.25 -26.19 10.02
N GLN A 156 10.68 -26.37 8.83
CA GLN A 156 9.67 -27.41 8.57
C GLN A 156 10.28 -28.81 8.64
N LYS A 157 11.49 -29.01 8.11
CA LYS A 157 12.19 -30.29 8.17
C LYS A 157 12.45 -30.72 9.61
N GLU A 158 13.06 -29.83 10.40
CA GLU A 158 13.34 -30.07 11.82
C GLU A 158 12.06 -30.39 12.63
N HIS A 159 10.95 -29.74 12.30
CA HIS A 159 9.66 -30.02 12.95
C HIS A 159 9.07 -31.39 12.58
N ARG A 160 9.32 -31.89 11.36
CA ARG A 160 8.91 -33.25 10.96
C ARG A 160 9.75 -34.32 11.64
N GLU A 161 11.07 -34.15 11.62
CA GLU A 161 12.02 -35.06 12.27
C GLU A 161 11.75 -35.20 13.78
N LEU A 162 11.48 -34.08 14.47
CA LEU A 162 11.09 -34.13 15.87
C LEU A 162 9.78 -34.91 16.09
N ARG A 163 8.79 -34.73 15.22
CA ARG A 163 7.50 -35.43 15.35
C ARG A 163 7.69 -36.94 15.17
N GLU A 164 8.43 -37.36 14.16
CA GLU A 164 8.75 -38.77 13.91
C GLU A 164 9.48 -39.41 15.11
N LEU A 165 10.41 -38.69 15.75
CA LEU A 165 11.15 -39.18 16.92
C LEU A 165 10.29 -39.38 18.19
N PHE A 166 9.16 -38.67 18.30
CA PHE A 166 8.22 -38.80 19.43
C PHE A 166 7.02 -39.70 19.10
N ASP A 167 6.74 -39.97 17.82
CA ASP A 167 5.71 -40.91 17.37
C ASP A 167 6.24 -42.38 17.31
N GLU A 168 7.57 -42.59 17.41
CA GLU A 168 8.22 -43.92 17.46
C GLU A 168 8.44 -44.49 18.88
N ASN A 169 7.93 -43.85 19.94
CA ASN A 169 7.90 -44.37 21.33
C ASN A 169 6.46 -44.51 21.85
#